data_AF-A0A2V9KQT0-F1
#
_entry.id   AF-A0A2V9KQT0-F1
#
_cell.length_a   1.000
_cell.length_b   1.000
_cell.length_c   1.000
_cell.angle_alpha   90.00
_cell.angle_beta   90.00
_cell.angle_gamma   90.00
#
_symmetry.space_group_name_H-M   'P 1'
#
loop_
_entity.id
_entity.type
_entity.pdbx_description
1 polymer ?
#
loop_
_entity_poly.entity_id
_entity_poly.type
_entity_poly.pdbx_seq_one_letter_code
_entity_poly.pdbx_strand_id
1 'polypeptide(L)'
;MPAVIPFPNRSDDQAARDRIEGSLEESLVVEAAAGTGKTTELVNRVVAVLRKGLTSVERVVAVTFTRKAAGELKLRLRQELDRALTELRSQAGVASEARDWEFEMRNLEKALARLEEARIGTIHSFCAEILRERPVEAKIDPAFEDLSEIEAPRLYRQAFRRWSQAKLSAPPPGFRRCLARLAFRNYQEDQSPFDQLESAGWKLIEWRDFPAPWTTHPFDREAASDRLASQVLELADLSSRCQRTKDNLFEDLRPVRDTADAIRRAEEVAHRDYDTLEAVTSGQERRGKEPARTPKGCLAKTSSLRAIAS
;
A
#
# COMPACT_ATOMS: atom_id res chain seq x y z
N MET A 1 2.95 44.64 9.90
CA MET A 1 4.09 44.00 9.22
C MET A 1 4.21 42.58 9.74
N PRO A 2 4.11 41.53 8.93
CA PRO A 2 4.35 40.18 9.43
C PRO A 2 5.86 39.98 9.59
N ALA A 3 6.26 39.49 10.76
CA ALA A 3 7.65 39.22 11.11
C ALA A 3 8.21 38.13 10.19
N VAL A 4 9.36 38.43 9.58
CA VAL A 4 10.17 37.45 8.85
C VAL A 4 10.77 36.52 9.89
N ILE A 5 10.38 35.24 9.85
CA ILE A 5 11.01 34.18 10.65
C ILE A 5 12.39 33.92 10.02
N PRO A 6 13.50 34.05 10.75
CA PRO A 6 14.82 33.76 10.19
C PRO A 6 14.96 32.25 9.97
N PHE A 7 15.49 31.86 8.81
CA PHE A 7 15.91 30.48 8.57
C PHE A 7 16.96 30.06 9.63
N PRO A 8 16.92 28.82 10.13
CA PRO A 8 17.85 28.38 11.17
C PRO A 8 19.30 28.46 10.68
N ASN A 9 20.14 29.00 11.55
CA ASN A 9 21.54 29.33 11.32
C ASN A 9 22.40 28.04 11.30
N ARG A 10 23.47 28.02 10.50
CA ARG A 10 24.39 26.85 10.34
C ARG A 10 25.00 26.30 11.64
N SER A 11 24.90 26.99 12.77
CA SER A 11 25.43 26.57 14.07
C SER A 11 24.56 25.58 14.85
N ASP A 12 23.32 25.34 14.42
CA ASP A 12 22.34 24.51 15.17
C ASP A 12 22.43 23.01 14.81
N ASP A 13 23.07 22.65 13.68
CA ASP A 13 23.22 21.25 13.24
C ASP A 13 24.54 20.58 13.69
N GLN A 14 25.52 21.37 14.15
CA GLN A 14 26.87 20.86 14.42
C GLN A 14 26.86 19.79 15.53
N ALA A 15 26.09 20.02 16.60
CA ALA A 15 25.94 19.03 17.67
C ALA A 15 25.33 17.71 17.17
N ALA A 16 24.44 17.77 16.17
CA ALA A 16 23.88 16.58 15.55
C ALA A 16 24.92 15.87 14.67
N ARG A 17 25.76 16.61 13.92
CA ARG A 17 26.88 16.04 13.15
C ARG A 17 27.91 15.37 14.06
N ASP A 18 28.31 16.04 15.13
CA ASP A 18 29.25 15.51 16.13
C ASP A 18 28.70 14.22 16.75
N ARG A 19 27.37 14.14 16.98
CA ARG A 19 26.71 12.93 17.47
C ARG A 19 26.70 11.81 16.42
N ILE A 20 26.44 12.13 15.15
CA ILE A 20 26.51 11.17 14.03
C ILE A 20 27.92 10.60 13.89
N GLU A 21 28.95 11.40 14.12
CA GLU A 21 30.35 10.95 14.01
C GLU A 21 30.85 10.22 15.27
N GLY A 22 30.55 10.75 16.46
CA GLY A 22 31.14 10.26 17.71
C GLY A 22 30.38 9.13 18.40
N SER A 23 29.06 9.09 18.26
CA SER A 23 28.22 8.15 18.99
C SER A 23 27.89 6.93 18.15
N LEU A 24 28.85 6.03 18.00
CA LEU A 24 28.81 4.93 17.02
C LEU A 24 28.00 3.70 17.46
N GLU A 25 27.66 3.58 18.75
CA GLU A 25 26.96 2.42 19.30
C GLU A 25 25.45 2.64 19.49
N GLU A 26 24.94 3.84 19.20
CA GLU A 26 23.52 4.15 19.33
C GLU A 26 22.77 4.10 17.99
N SER A 27 21.45 3.88 18.08
CA SER A 27 20.53 4.02 16.95
C SER A 27 20.14 5.48 16.76
N LEU A 28 20.29 5.99 15.53
CA LEU A 28 19.99 7.37 15.18
C LEU A 28 18.91 7.44 14.10
N VAL A 29 18.00 8.39 14.26
CA VAL A 29 17.10 8.85 13.20
C VAL A 29 17.57 10.23 12.79
N VAL A 30 17.93 10.39 11.52
CA VAL A 30 18.47 11.65 10.99
C VAL A 30 17.45 12.25 10.03
N GLU A 31 16.82 13.34 10.45
CA GLU A 31 16.00 14.17 9.58
C GLU A 31 16.88 15.22 8.90
N ALA A 32 16.83 15.31 7.58
CA ALA A 32 17.55 16.37 6.88
C ALA A 32 16.89 16.72 5.54
N ALA A 33 16.98 17.99 5.15
CA ALA A 33 16.48 18.47 3.88
C ALA A 33 17.30 17.95 2.68
N ALA A 34 16.78 18.08 1.46
CA ALA A 34 17.56 17.73 0.26
C ALA A 34 18.85 18.56 0.19
N GLY A 35 19.96 17.94 -0.23
CA GLY A 35 21.24 18.62 -0.40
C GLY A 35 22.05 18.91 0.87
N THR A 36 21.62 18.49 2.06
CA THR A 36 22.32 18.77 3.35
C THR A 36 23.45 17.80 3.70
N GLY A 37 23.80 16.87 2.80
CA GLY A 37 24.91 15.93 3.00
C GLY A 37 24.57 14.63 3.73
N LYS A 38 23.28 14.25 3.87
CA LYS A 38 22.85 12.98 4.52
C LYS A 38 23.67 11.75 4.14
N THR A 39 23.89 11.57 2.84
CA THR A 39 24.65 10.41 2.34
C THR A 39 26.12 10.50 2.72
N THR A 40 26.70 11.70 2.74
CA THR A 40 28.09 11.92 3.18
C THR A 40 28.23 11.58 4.66
N GLU A 41 27.33 12.07 5.50
CA GLU A 41 27.31 11.76 6.94
C GLU A 41 27.12 10.25 7.21
N LEU A 42 26.23 9.59 6.47
CA LEU A 42 26.06 8.14 6.54
C LEU A 42 27.36 7.39 6.20
N VAL A 43 28.05 7.79 5.12
CA VAL A 43 29.30 7.17 4.71
C VAL A 43 30.39 7.40 5.74
N ASN A 44 30.56 8.63 6.22
CA ASN A 44 31.54 8.98 7.26
C ASN A 44 31.31 8.16 8.53
N ARG A 45 30.04 8.01 8.94
CA ARG A 45 29.68 7.15 10.09
C ARG A 45 30.07 5.70 9.87
N VAL A 46 29.79 5.12 8.69
CA VAL A 46 30.20 3.74 8.37
C VAL A 46 31.72 3.59 8.41
N VAL A 47 32.47 4.53 7.83
CA VAL A 47 33.93 4.55 7.87
C VAL A 47 34.44 4.65 9.31
N ALA A 48 33.84 5.49 10.15
CA ALA A 48 34.21 5.62 11.56
C ALA A 48 33.99 4.32 12.35
N VAL A 49 32.85 3.64 12.16
CA VAL A 49 32.57 2.32 12.77
C VAL A 49 33.62 1.28 12.36
N LEU A 50 33.96 1.23 11.07
CA LEU A 50 34.96 0.30 10.54
C LEU A 50 36.37 0.63 11.04
N ARG A 51 36.75 1.91 11.03
CA ARG A 51 38.04 2.42 11.53
C ARG A 51 38.28 2.01 12.97
N LYS A 52 37.29 2.22 13.85
CA LYS A 52 37.33 1.85 15.28
C LYS A 52 37.24 0.34 15.53
N GLY A 53 37.02 -0.47 14.50
CA GLY A 53 36.96 -1.93 14.62
C GLY A 53 35.71 -2.44 15.36
N LEU A 54 34.66 -1.61 15.44
CA LEU A 54 33.39 -1.99 16.09
C LEU A 54 32.63 -3.07 15.31
N THR A 55 32.86 -3.15 14.00
CA THR A 55 32.33 -4.20 13.13
C THR A 55 33.26 -4.45 11.94
N SER A 56 32.95 -5.49 11.17
CA SER A 56 33.61 -5.78 9.89
C SER A 56 32.70 -5.42 8.71
N VAL A 57 33.29 -5.18 7.54
CA VAL A 57 32.59 -4.65 6.37
C VAL A 57 31.48 -5.58 5.86
N GLU A 58 31.69 -6.90 5.97
CA GLU A 58 30.71 -7.94 5.63
C GLU A 58 29.49 -7.97 6.57
N ARG A 59 29.59 -7.32 7.74
CA ARG A 59 28.49 -7.17 8.70
C ARG A 59 27.74 -5.86 8.54
N VAL A 60 28.15 -5.00 7.61
CA VAL A 60 27.45 -3.75 7.30
C VAL A 60 26.32 -4.05 6.30
N VAL A 61 25.11 -3.62 6.66
CA VAL A 61 23.94 -3.62 5.78
C VAL A 61 23.54 -2.17 5.53
N ALA A 62 23.56 -1.77 4.26
CA ALA A 62 23.10 -0.45 3.85
C ALA A 62 22.06 -0.59 2.72
N VAL A 63 20.81 -0.25 3.03
CA VAL A 63 19.68 -0.37 2.09
C VAL A 63 19.22 1.00 1.59
N THR A 64 18.81 1.06 0.32
CA THR A 64 18.23 2.25 -0.30
C THR A 64 17.08 1.88 -1.25
N PHE A 65 16.43 2.89 -1.83
CA PHE A 65 15.27 2.69 -2.70
C PHE A 65 15.63 2.26 -4.12
N THR A 66 16.82 2.63 -4.62
CA THR A 66 17.18 2.39 -6.02
C THR A 66 18.54 1.73 -6.17
N ARG A 67 18.70 0.90 -7.21
CA ARG A 67 19.99 0.28 -7.54
C ARG A 67 21.07 1.32 -7.84
N LYS A 68 20.69 2.43 -8.49
CA LYS A 68 21.60 3.55 -8.77
C LYS A 68 22.15 4.18 -7.47
N ALA A 69 21.27 4.47 -6.51
CA ALA A 69 21.69 5.01 -5.22
C ALA A 69 22.56 4.03 -4.44
N ALA A 70 22.31 2.71 -4.56
CA ALA A 70 23.16 1.70 -3.92
C ALA A 70 24.57 1.69 -4.52
N GLY A 71 24.67 1.73 -5.85
CA GLY A 71 25.96 1.81 -6.54
C GLY A 71 26.73 3.11 -6.20
N GLU A 72 26.03 4.23 -6.14
CA GLU A 72 26.61 5.51 -5.72
C GLU A 72 27.08 5.47 -4.26
N LEU A 73 26.30 4.87 -3.35
CA LEU A 73 26.68 4.71 -1.95
C LEU A 73 27.94 3.85 -1.80
N LYS A 74 28.03 2.74 -2.54
CA LYS A 74 29.22 1.86 -2.55
C LYS A 74 30.47 2.58 -3.06
N LEU A 75 30.33 3.37 -4.14
CA LEU A 75 31.44 4.16 -4.68
C LEU A 75 31.91 5.22 -3.68
N ARG A 76 30.99 5.96 -3.07
CA ARG A 76 31.33 6.96 -2.03
C ARG A 76 32.00 6.31 -0.83
N LEU A 77 31.52 5.16 -0.37
CA LEU A 77 32.15 4.43 0.73
C LEU A 77 33.57 4.00 0.39
N ARG A 78 33.80 3.50 -0.83
CA ARG A 78 35.16 3.18 -1.30
C ARG A 78 36.08 4.40 -1.27
N GLN A 79 35.64 5.51 -1.83
CA GLN A 79 36.41 6.76 -1.91
C GLN A 79 36.77 7.28 -0.52
N GLU A 80 35.81 7.26 0.42
CA GLU A 80 36.07 7.73 1.79
C GLU A 80 36.96 6.76 2.58
N LEU A 81 36.88 5.45 2.35
CA LEU A 81 37.86 4.49 2.91
C LEU A 81 39.28 4.76 2.40
N ASP A 82 39.45 4.95 1.08
CA ASP A 82 40.74 5.28 0.46
C ASP A 82 41.30 6.62 1.00
N ARG A 83 40.42 7.61 1.13
CA ARG A 83 40.77 8.94 1.67
C ARG A 83 41.22 8.84 3.13
N ALA A 84 40.42 8.21 3.99
CA ALA A 84 40.73 8.05 5.41
C ALA A 84 42.08 7.33 5.62
N LEU A 85 42.35 6.31 4.80
CA LEU A 85 43.59 5.55 4.82
C LEU A 85 44.79 6.37 4.33
N THR A 86 44.61 7.22 3.31
CA THR A 86 45.64 8.15 2.83
C THR A 86 45.97 9.22 3.88
N GLU A 87 44.95 9.81 4.50
CA GLU A 87 45.09 10.80 5.57
C GLU A 87 45.84 10.18 6.76
N LEU A 88 45.47 8.97 7.17
CA LEU A 88 46.14 8.26 8.26
C LEU A 88 47.62 7.98 7.96
N ARG A 89 47.94 7.56 6.72
CA ARG A 89 49.33 7.34 6.27
C ARG A 89 50.17 8.61 6.29
N SER A 90 49.59 9.76 5.92
CA SER A 90 50.30 11.05 5.99
C SER A 90 50.62 11.49 7.41
N GLN A 91 49.83 11.04 8.40
CA GLN A 91 49.97 11.38 9.81
C GLN A 91 50.92 10.44 10.56
N ALA A 92 51.28 9.29 9.97
CA ALA A 92 52.12 8.26 10.58
C ALA A 92 53.54 8.74 11.00
N GLY A 93 53.97 9.93 10.54
CA GLY A 93 55.23 10.55 10.94
C GLY A 93 55.15 11.54 12.12
N VAL A 94 53.95 11.87 12.62
CA VAL A 94 53.74 12.99 13.57
C VAL A 94 53.10 12.54 14.90
N ALA A 95 52.45 11.38 14.95
CA ALA A 95 51.65 10.96 16.11
C ALA A 95 52.45 10.11 17.14
N SER A 96 52.38 10.52 18.41
CA SER A 96 53.07 9.93 19.57
C SER A 96 52.42 8.64 20.11
N GLU A 97 51.29 8.19 19.56
CA GLU A 97 50.53 7.02 20.06
C GLU A 97 50.59 5.87 19.05
N ALA A 98 51.72 5.16 19.04
CA ALA A 98 52.08 4.20 18.00
C ALA A 98 51.15 2.96 17.86
N ARG A 99 50.19 2.71 18.75
CA ARG A 99 49.33 1.50 18.71
C ARG A 99 47.96 1.71 18.08
N ASP A 100 47.37 2.89 18.22
CA ASP A 100 46.01 3.14 17.76
C ASP A 100 45.95 3.37 16.25
N TRP A 101 46.96 4.04 15.69
CA TRP A 101 47.04 4.28 14.24
C TRP A 101 47.24 2.97 13.46
N GLU A 102 48.09 2.05 13.92
CA GLU A 102 48.35 0.79 13.21
C GLU A 102 47.10 -0.10 13.21
N PHE A 103 46.37 -0.10 14.32
CA PHE A 103 45.09 -0.80 14.44
C PHE A 103 44.04 -0.21 13.50
N GLU A 104 43.84 1.10 13.51
CA GLU A 104 42.89 1.79 12.62
C GLU A 104 43.26 1.61 11.14
N MET A 105 44.54 1.69 10.79
CA MET A 105 45.04 1.45 9.43
C MET A 105 44.70 0.04 8.97
N ARG A 106 44.99 -0.97 9.79
CA ARG A 106 44.70 -2.37 9.49
C ARG A 106 43.21 -2.61 9.32
N ASN A 107 42.36 -1.94 10.09
CA ASN A 107 40.91 -2.07 9.96
C ASN A 107 40.41 -1.47 8.64
N LEU A 108 40.89 -0.28 8.27
CA LEU A 108 40.55 0.37 7.00
C LEU A 108 41.05 -0.45 5.80
N GLU A 109 42.27 -0.98 5.86
CA GLU A 109 42.82 -1.86 4.80
C GLU A 109 41.98 -3.11 4.61
N LYS A 110 41.59 -3.77 5.70
CA LYS A 110 40.69 -4.94 5.65
C LYS A 110 39.31 -4.57 5.09
N ALA A 111 38.74 -3.45 5.53
CA ALA A 111 37.43 -2.99 5.08
C ALA A 111 37.44 -2.70 3.57
N LEU A 112 38.48 -2.04 3.07
CA LEU A 112 38.63 -1.75 1.64
C LEU A 112 38.81 -3.02 0.80
N ALA A 113 39.63 -3.97 1.28
CA ALA A 113 39.88 -5.23 0.59
C ALA A 113 38.62 -6.11 0.46
N ARG A 114 37.72 -6.05 1.44
CA ARG A 114 36.49 -6.85 1.51
C ARG A 114 35.23 -6.04 1.25
N LEU A 115 35.34 -4.83 0.72
CA LEU A 115 34.21 -3.94 0.49
C LEU A 115 33.12 -4.56 -0.40
N GLU A 116 33.51 -5.45 -1.31
CA GLU A 116 32.56 -6.16 -2.18
C GLU A 116 31.63 -7.11 -1.41
N GLU A 117 32.03 -7.55 -0.21
CA GLU A 117 31.24 -8.42 0.67
C GLU A 117 30.20 -7.63 1.51
N ALA A 118 30.26 -6.29 1.52
CA ALA A 118 29.25 -5.48 2.20
C ALA A 118 27.89 -5.59 1.51
N ARG A 119 26.82 -5.75 2.31
CA ARG A 119 25.44 -5.82 1.82
C ARG A 119 24.90 -4.41 1.55
N ILE A 120 25.35 -3.81 0.45
CA ILE A 120 24.94 -2.47 0.00
C ILE A 120 24.03 -2.63 -1.22
N GLY A 121 22.73 -2.38 -1.03
CA GLY A 121 21.74 -2.71 -2.05
C GLY A 121 20.40 -2.03 -1.85
N THR A 122 19.40 -2.55 -2.55
CA THR A 122 18.02 -2.16 -2.33
C THR A 122 17.41 -2.96 -1.18
N ILE A 123 16.32 -2.46 -0.59
CA ILE A 123 15.57 -3.24 0.41
C ILE A 123 15.08 -4.58 -0.18
N HIS A 124 14.62 -4.59 -1.43
CA HIS A 124 14.16 -5.79 -2.11
C HIS A 124 15.27 -6.84 -2.28
N SER A 125 16.46 -6.44 -2.74
CA SER A 125 17.59 -7.36 -2.90
C SER A 125 18.04 -7.93 -1.55
N PHE A 126 18.05 -7.12 -0.50
CA PHE A 126 18.38 -7.57 0.86
C PHE A 126 17.36 -8.58 1.39
N CYS A 127 16.05 -8.31 1.24
CA CYS A 127 15.01 -9.26 1.62
C CYS A 127 15.12 -10.57 0.82
N ALA A 128 15.38 -10.49 -0.48
CA ALA A 128 15.53 -11.66 -1.33
C ALA A 128 16.75 -12.51 -0.94
N GLU A 129 17.85 -11.89 -0.53
CA GLU A 129 19.02 -12.59 0.02
C GLU A 129 18.66 -13.35 1.31
N ILE A 130 17.97 -12.71 2.27
CA ILE A 130 17.51 -13.36 3.51
C ILE A 130 16.64 -14.58 3.19
N LEU A 131 15.70 -14.42 2.26
CA LEU A 131 14.81 -15.50 1.83
C LEU A 131 15.58 -16.68 1.21
N ARG A 132 16.63 -16.40 0.42
CA ARG A 132 17.51 -17.43 -0.16
C ARG A 132 18.44 -18.09 0.86
N GLU A 133 18.82 -17.40 1.93
CA GLU A 133 19.60 -17.98 3.03
C GLU A 133 18.77 -18.95 3.89
N ARG A 134 17.43 -18.76 3.95
CA ARG A 134 16.49 -19.53 4.80
C ARG A 134 15.21 -19.96 4.06
N PRO A 135 15.31 -20.68 2.92
CA PRO A 135 14.14 -20.97 2.07
C PRO A 135 13.16 -21.95 2.72
N VAL A 136 13.67 -22.87 3.55
CA VAL A 136 12.85 -23.88 4.25
C VAL A 136 11.99 -23.20 5.32
N GLU A 137 12.58 -22.34 6.15
CA GLU A 137 11.84 -21.57 7.17
C GLU A 137 10.83 -20.62 6.53
N ALA A 138 11.19 -20.02 5.39
CA ALA A 138 10.31 -19.15 4.61
C ALA A 138 9.23 -19.90 3.82
N LYS A 139 9.31 -21.24 3.71
CA LYS A 139 8.40 -22.09 2.92
C LYS A 139 8.29 -21.67 1.45
N ILE A 140 9.42 -21.32 0.86
CA ILE A 140 9.53 -20.95 -0.56
C ILE A 140 10.49 -21.87 -1.29
N ASP A 141 10.37 -21.94 -2.61
CA ASP A 141 11.36 -22.60 -3.45
C ASP A 141 12.70 -21.85 -3.37
N PRO A 142 13.84 -22.51 -3.07
CA PRO A 142 15.15 -21.88 -3.11
C PRO A 142 15.49 -21.22 -4.45
N ALA A 143 14.91 -21.72 -5.56
CA ALA A 143 15.09 -21.20 -6.91
C ALA A 143 14.00 -20.18 -7.30
N PHE A 144 13.38 -19.49 -6.33
CA PHE A 144 12.37 -18.48 -6.64
C PHE A 144 12.96 -17.31 -7.45
N GLU A 145 12.14 -16.80 -8.36
CA GLU A 145 12.43 -15.63 -9.17
C GLU A 145 11.46 -14.50 -8.82
N ASP A 146 11.97 -13.27 -8.83
CA ASP A 146 11.15 -12.08 -8.63
C ASP A 146 10.33 -11.82 -9.90
N LEU A 147 9.00 -11.87 -9.78
CA LEU A 147 8.12 -11.54 -10.90
C LEU A 147 8.19 -10.04 -11.20
N SER A 148 8.38 -9.69 -12.47
CA SER A 148 8.29 -8.29 -12.90
C SER A 148 6.87 -7.72 -12.79
N GLU A 149 6.76 -6.39 -12.87
CA GLU A 149 5.48 -5.67 -12.91
C GLU A 149 4.58 -6.08 -14.09
N ILE A 150 5.13 -6.75 -15.11
CA ILE A 150 4.38 -7.26 -16.27
C ILE A 150 3.98 -8.72 -16.06
N GLU A 151 4.87 -9.54 -15.48
CA GLU A 151 4.64 -10.96 -15.27
C GLU A 151 3.63 -11.22 -14.16
N ALA A 152 3.70 -10.48 -13.06
CA ALA A 152 2.82 -10.72 -11.91
C ALA A 152 1.32 -10.52 -12.26
N PRO A 153 0.90 -9.42 -12.91
CA PRO A 153 -0.51 -9.27 -13.33
C PRO A 153 -0.94 -10.31 -14.36
N ARG A 154 -0.03 -10.71 -15.28
CA ARG A 154 -0.31 -11.73 -16.29
C ARG A 154 -0.56 -13.09 -15.64
N LEU A 155 0.30 -13.51 -14.71
CA LEU A 155 0.16 -14.77 -14.00
C LEU A 155 -1.11 -14.78 -13.14
N TYR A 156 -1.40 -13.66 -12.46
CA TYR A 156 -2.63 -13.50 -11.71
C TYR A 156 -3.87 -13.62 -12.59
N ARG A 157 -3.92 -12.93 -13.74
CA ARG A 157 -5.06 -13.04 -14.68
C ARG A 157 -5.28 -14.47 -15.15
N GLN A 158 -4.20 -15.19 -15.43
CA GLN A 158 -4.29 -16.61 -15.81
C GLN A 158 -4.85 -17.47 -14.67
N ALA A 159 -4.37 -17.27 -13.43
CA ALA A 159 -4.86 -17.98 -12.25
C ALA A 159 -6.33 -17.65 -11.96
N PHE A 160 -6.69 -16.36 -12.00
CA PHE A 160 -8.04 -15.86 -11.80
C PHE A 160 -9.00 -16.44 -12.83
N ARG A 161 -8.63 -16.45 -14.12
CA ARG A 161 -9.47 -17.02 -15.18
C ARG A 161 -9.73 -18.52 -14.99
N ARG A 162 -8.70 -19.29 -14.61
CA ARG A 162 -8.86 -20.72 -14.32
C ARG A 162 -9.77 -20.94 -13.11
N TRP A 163 -9.55 -20.18 -12.05
CA TRP A 163 -10.36 -20.23 -10.84
C TRP A 163 -11.82 -19.87 -11.13
N SER A 164 -12.07 -18.76 -11.84
CA SER A 164 -13.43 -18.29 -12.12
C SER A 164 -14.19 -19.27 -13.01
N GLN A 165 -13.53 -19.84 -14.03
CA GLN A 165 -14.12 -20.89 -14.87
C GLN A 165 -14.50 -22.12 -14.05
N ALA A 166 -13.64 -22.55 -13.12
CA ALA A 166 -13.93 -23.67 -12.22
C ALA A 166 -15.08 -23.37 -11.26
N LYS A 167 -15.29 -22.11 -10.86
CA LYS A 167 -16.41 -21.71 -10.01
C LYS A 167 -17.73 -21.58 -10.75
N LEU A 168 -17.73 -21.35 -12.06
CA LEU A 168 -18.97 -21.20 -12.82
C LEU A 168 -19.83 -22.47 -12.89
N SER A 169 -19.25 -23.67 -12.71
CA SER A 169 -20.01 -24.92 -12.68
C SER A 169 -20.89 -25.05 -11.43
N ALA A 170 -20.43 -24.51 -10.30
CA ALA A 170 -21.13 -24.51 -9.02
C ALA A 170 -20.79 -23.21 -8.27
N PRO A 171 -21.40 -22.07 -8.65
CA PRO A 171 -20.98 -20.77 -8.18
C PRO A 171 -21.32 -20.57 -6.70
N PRO A 172 -20.32 -20.30 -5.84
CA PRO A 172 -20.57 -20.01 -4.43
C PRO A 172 -21.51 -18.81 -4.25
N PRO A 173 -22.27 -18.73 -3.16
CA PRO A 173 -23.21 -17.62 -2.93
C PRO A 173 -22.55 -16.23 -3.04
N GLY A 174 -21.32 -16.07 -2.51
CA GLY A 174 -20.57 -14.82 -2.66
C GLY A 174 -20.26 -14.48 -4.11
N PHE A 175 -19.91 -15.47 -4.93
CA PHE A 175 -19.59 -15.29 -6.34
C PHE A 175 -20.84 -14.91 -7.15
N ARG A 176 -21.98 -15.60 -6.93
CA ARG A 176 -23.27 -15.25 -7.53
C ARG A 176 -23.69 -13.82 -7.21
N ARG A 177 -23.65 -13.44 -5.93
CA ARG A 177 -23.99 -12.09 -5.46
C ARG A 177 -23.12 -11.01 -6.10
N CYS A 178 -21.80 -11.25 -6.18
CA CYS A 178 -20.89 -10.31 -6.85
C CYS A 178 -21.25 -10.16 -8.32
N LEU A 179 -21.44 -11.25 -9.05
CA LEU A 179 -21.81 -11.19 -10.47
C LEU A 179 -23.15 -10.49 -10.70
N ALA A 180 -24.17 -10.80 -9.89
CA ALA A 180 -25.47 -10.13 -9.96
C ALA A 180 -25.32 -8.62 -9.73
N ARG A 181 -24.70 -8.20 -8.62
CA ARG A 181 -24.48 -6.78 -8.30
C ARG A 181 -23.70 -6.04 -9.39
N LEU A 182 -22.66 -6.66 -9.95
CA LEU A 182 -21.81 -6.05 -10.97
C LEU A 182 -22.50 -6.00 -12.34
N ALA A 183 -23.28 -7.02 -12.71
CA ALA A 183 -24.07 -7.01 -13.94
C ALA A 183 -25.11 -5.87 -13.94
N PHE A 184 -25.74 -5.59 -12.80
CA PHE A 184 -26.69 -4.49 -12.67
C PHE A 184 -26.03 -3.10 -12.67
N ARG A 185 -24.74 -2.98 -12.32
CA ARG A 185 -23.97 -1.73 -12.41
C ARG A 185 -23.62 -1.33 -13.85
N ASN A 186 -23.62 -2.29 -14.78
CA ASN A 186 -22.98 -2.19 -16.09
C ASN A 186 -23.75 -1.38 -17.15
N TYR A 187 -24.31 -0.23 -16.80
CA TYR A 187 -24.82 0.73 -17.79
C TYR A 187 -23.90 1.95 -18.02
N GLN A 188 -22.85 2.13 -17.21
CA GLN A 188 -21.98 3.33 -17.27
C GLN A 188 -20.47 3.05 -17.26
N GLU A 189 -20.01 1.81 -17.07
CA GLU A 189 -18.58 1.47 -17.01
C GLU A 189 -18.17 0.55 -18.17
N ASP A 190 -17.04 0.84 -18.83
CA ASP A 190 -16.48 0.05 -19.96
C ASP A 190 -15.93 -1.33 -19.54
N GLN A 191 -16.12 -1.77 -18.29
CA GLN A 191 -15.54 -2.99 -17.73
C GLN A 191 -16.59 -4.07 -17.50
N SER A 192 -16.26 -5.33 -17.82
CA SER A 192 -17.15 -6.45 -17.52
C SER A 192 -17.18 -6.75 -16.01
N PRO A 193 -18.23 -7.44 -15.50
CA PRO A 193 -18.28 -7.89 -14.11
C PRO A 193 -17.06 -8.74 -13.71
N PHE A 194 -16.50 -9.49 -14.65
CA PHE A 194 -15.30 -10.29 -14.43
C PHE A 194 -14.05 -9.43 -14.27
N ASP A 195 -13.90 -8.35 -15.04
CA ASP A 195 -12.76 -7.43 -14.93
C ASP A 195 -12.78 -6.70 -13.58
N GLN A 196 -13.97 -6.29 -13.12
CA GLN A 196 -14.12 -5.66 -11.81
C GLN A 196 -13.78 -6.62 -10.68
N LEU A 197 -14.20 -7.89 -10.78
CA LEU A 197 -13.88 -8.92 -9.81
C LEU A 197 -12.39 -9.29 -9.83
N GLU A 198 -11.78 -9.37 -11.01
CA GLU A 198 -10.34 -9.56 -11.19
C GLU A 198 -9.56 -8.44 -10.50
N SER A 199 -9.93 -7.18 -10.75
CA SER A 199 -9.31 -6.00 -10.12
C SER A 199 -9.47 -6.01 -8.60
N ALA A 200 -10.66 -6.36 -8.09
CA ALA A 200 -10.90 -6.47 -6.65
C ALA A 200 -10.03 -7.57 -6.00
N GLY A 201 -9.88 -8.72 -6.66
CA GLY A 201 -9.02 -9.79 -6.18
C GLY A 201 -7.53 -9.39 -6.16
N TRP A 202 -7.07 -8.61 -7.14
CA TRP A 202 -5.69 -8.10 -7.15
C TRP A 202 -5.45 -7.16 -5.97
N LYS A 203 -6.39 -6.24 -5.71
CA LYS A 203 -6.33 -5.36 -4.53
C LYS A 203 -6.26 -6.16 -3.23
N LEU A 204 -6.99 -7.27 -3.10
CA LEU A 204 -6.90 -8.09 -1.88
C LEU A 204 -5.52 -8.71 -1.67
N ILE A 205 -4.79 -9.04 -2.75
CA ILE A 205 -3.42 -9.55 -2.66
C ILE A 205 -2.49 -8.50 -2.06
N GLU A 206 -2.68 -7.22 -2.39
CA GLU A 206 -1.89 -6.11 -1.82
C GLU A 206 -2.11 -5.93 -0.30
N TRP A 207 -3.15 -6.56 0.27
CA TRP A 207 -3.50 -6.49 1.69
C TRP A 207 -3.25 -7.82 2.43
N ARG A 208 -2.52 -8.76 1.81
CA ARG A 208 -2.28 -10.11 2.35
C ARG A 208 -1.58 -10.10 3.72
N ASP A 209 -0.91 -9.01 4.07
CA ASP A 209 -0.13 -8.89 5.31
C ASP A 209 -0.97 -8.54 6.54
N PHE A 210 -2.31 -8.49 6.43
CA PHE A 210 -3.21 -8.34 7.57
C PHE A 210 -3.71 -9.72 8.05
N PRO A 211 -3.14 -10.30 9.13
CA PRO A 211 -3.48 -11.64 9.60
C PRO A 211 -4.77 -11.70 10.42
N ALA A 212 -5.50 -10.58 10.53
CA ALA A 212 -6.74 -10.52 11.30
C ALA A 212 -7.74 -11.55 10.72
N PRO A 213 -8.29 -12.46 11.55
CA PRO A 213 -9.31 -13.38 11.08
C PRO A 213 -10.48 -12.60 10.51
N TRP A 214 -10.93 -12.99 9.32
CA TRP A 214 -12.17 -12.45 8.78
C TRP A 214 -13.31 -12.82 9.73
N THR A 215 -13.94 -11.82 10.33
CA THR A 215 -15.10 -12.02 11.21
C THR A 215 -16.36 -11.91 10.37
N THR A 216 -17.26 -12.89 10.52
CA THR A 216 -18.59 -12.83 9.92
C THR A 216 -19.58 -12.56 11.03
N HIS A 217 -20.33 -11.46 10.91
CA HIS A 217 -21.47 -11.22 11.78
C HIS A 217 -22.68 -11.97 11.19
N PRO A 218 -23.46 -12.69 12.02
CA PRO A 218 -24.68 -13.33 11.55
C PRO A 218 -25.63 -12.25 11.04
N PHE A 219 -25.99 -12.35 9.77
CA PHE A 219 -26.89 -11.42 9.10
C PHE A 219 -27.96 -12.23 8.36
N ASP A 220 -29.20 -12.14 8.84
CA ASP A 220 -30.35 -12.71 8.16
C ASP A 220 -30.69 -11.88 6.92
N ARG A 221 -30.01 -12.26 5.84
CA ARG A 221 -30.07 -11.55 4.55
C ARG A 221 -31.47 -11.60 3.95
N GLU A 222 -32.10 -12.76 3.96
CA GLU A 222 -33.40 -12.94 3.30
C GLU A 222 -34.46 -12.07 3.99
N ALA A 223 -34.52 -12.12 5.33
CA ALA A 223 -35.43 -11.25 6.08
C ALA A 223 -35.11 -9.76 5.90
N ALA A 224 -33.83 -9.39 5.80
CA ALA A 224 -33.44 -8.00 5.52
C ALA A 224 -33.85 -7.55 4.11
N SER A 225 -33.61 -8.38 3.09
CA SER A 225 -34.04 -8.14 1.72
C SER A 225 -35.56 -8.03 1.61
N ASP A 226 -36.30 -8.87 2.33
CA ASP A 226 -37.76 -8.86 2.35
C ASP A 226 -38.34 -7.60 2.97
N ARG A 227 -37.78 -7.17 4.11
CA ARG A 227 -38.15 -5.89 4.72
C ARG A 227 -37.86 -4.71 3.80
N LEU A 228 -36.66 -4.64 3.21
CA LEU A 228 -36.26 -3.54 2.34
C LEU A 228 -37.11 -3.47 1.06
N ALA A 229 -37.34 -4.60 0.40
CA ALA A 229 -38.19 -4.64 -0.79
C ALA A 229 -39.63 -4.19 -0.47
N SER A 230 -40.17 -4.61 0.67
CA SER A 230 -41.51 -4.18 1.13
C SER A 230 -41.58 -2.67 1.34
N GLN A 231 -40.56 -2.10 2.01
CA GLN A 231 -40.47 -0.64 2.22
C GLN A 231 -40.34 0.14 0.91
N VAL A 232 -39.57 -0.37 -0.06
CA VAL A 232 -39.42 0.25 -1.38
C VAL A 232 -40.75 0.24 -2.14
N LEU A 233 -41.45 -0.90 -2.16
CA LEU A 233 -42.75 -1.03 -2.82
C LEU A 233 -43.80 -0.13 -2.18
N GLU A 234 -43.88 -0.09 -0.85
CA GLU A 234 -44.80 0.79 -0.11
C GLU A 234 -44.54 2.27 -0.41
N LEU A 235 -43.28 2.70 -0.37
CA LEU A 235 -42.91 4.08 -0.67
C LEU A 235 -43.17 4.45 -2.14
N ALA A 236 -42.93 3.53 -3.07
CA ALA A 236 -43.24 3.73 -4.49
C ALA A 236 -44.75 3.86 -4.72
N ASP A 237 -45.58 3.07 -4.03
CA ASP A 237 -47.03 3.15 -4.11
C ASP A 237 -47.60 4.44 -3.51
N LEU A 238 -47.00 4.95 -2.43
CA LEU A 238 -47.34 6.27 -1.90
C LEU A 238 -46.94 7.38 -2.88
N SER A 239 -45.73 7.28 -3.43
CA SER A 239 -45.19 8.27 -4.36
C SER A 239 -45.96 8.33 -5.68
N SER A 240 -46.43 7.19 -6.20
CA SER A 240 -47.20 7.14 -7.45
C SER A 240 -48.58 7.80 -7.36
N ARG A 241 -49.12 7.96 -6.15
CA ARG A 241 -50.41 8.63 -5.88
C ARG A 241 -50.29 10.16 -5.77
N CYS A 242 -49.09 10.72 -5.87
CA CYS A 242 -48.89 12.18 -5.80
C CYS A 242 -49.56 12.90 -6.98
N GLN A 243 -50.46 13.84 -6.67
CA GLN A 243 -51.19 14.62 -7.67
C GLN A 243 -50.33 15.68 -8.38
N ARG A 244 -49.25 16.13 -7.72
CA ARG A 244 -48.32 17.13 -8.26
C ARG A 244 -47.01 16.45 -8.65
N THR A 245 -46.91 16.00 -9.89
CA THR A 245 -45.73 15.32 -10.44
C THR A 245 -44.54 16.25 -10.69
N LYS A 246 -44.72 17.57 -10.60
CA LYS A 246 -43.63 18.57 -10.67
C LYS A 246 -43.05 18.94 -9.30
N ASP A 247 -43.49 18.29 -8.22
CA ASP A 247 -42.93 18.52 -6.89
C ASP A 247 -41.53 17.90 -6.78
N ASN A 248 -40.61 18.59 -6.12
CA ASN A 248 -39.24 18.11 -5.93
C ASN A 248 -39.22 16.75 -5.22
N LEU A 249 -40.10 16.51 -4.25
CA LEU A 249 -40.18 15.22 -3.56
C LEU A 249 -40.61 14.08 -4.51
N PHE A 250 -41.49 14.36 -5.46
CA PHE A 250 -41.89 13.37 -6.46
C PHE A 250 -40.73 13.05 -7.41
N GLU A 251 -39.98 14.06 -7.84
CA GLU A 251 -38.81 13.86 -8.69
C GLU A 251 -37.67 13.12 -7.95
N ASP A 252 -37.39 13.50 -6.70
CA ASP A 252 -36.36 12.87 -5.86
C ASP A 252 -36.68 11.40 -5.54
N LEU A 253 -37.96 11.02 -5.54
CA LEU A 253 -38.40 9.63 -5.33
C LEU A 253 -38.46 8.79 -6.62
N ARG A 254 -38.08 9.35 -7.79
CA ARG A 254 -38.00 8.59 -9.05
C ARG A 254 -37.16 7.31 -8.92
N PRO A 255 -35.95 7.30 -8.30
CA PRO A 255 -35.17 6.09 -8.11
C PRO A 255 -35.90 4.98 -7.34
N VAL A 256 -36.74 5.35 -6.37
CA VAL A 256 -37.53 4.38 -5.58
C VAL A 256 -38.58 3.71 -6.47
N ARG A 257 -39.27 4.49 -7.31
CA ARG A 257 -40.26 3.95 -8.26
C ARG A 257 -39.61 3.07 -9.32
N ASP A 258 -38.49 3.49 -9.88
CA ASP A 258 -37.73 2.68 -10.85
C ASP A 258 -37.27 1.33 -10.25
N THR A 259 -36.89 1.35 -8.97
CA THR A 259 -36.50 0.15 -8.22
C THR A 259 -37.68 -0.76 -7.93
N ALA A 260 -38.82 -0.21 -7.51
CA ALA A 260 -40.05 -0.96 -7.31
C ALA A 260 -40.48 -1.67 -8.60
N ASP A 261 -40.40 -0.98 -9.74
CA ASP A 261 -40.71 -1.59 -11.04
C ASP A 261 -39.69 -2.68 -11.44
N ALA A 262 -38.41 -2.50 -11.11
CA ALA A 262 -37.39 -3.52 -11.32
C ALA A 262 -37.61 -4.75 -10.42
N ILE A 263 -38.03 -4.56 -9.16
CA ILE A 263 -38.40 -5.64 -8.23
C ILE A 263 -39.60 -6.42 -8.80
N ARG A 264 -40.68 -5.74 -9.18
CA ARG A 264 -41.89 -6.36 -9.75
C ARG A 264 -41.55 -7.21 -10.97
N ARG A 265 -40.78 -6.67 -11.91
CA ARG A 265 -40.32 -7.41 -13.11
C ARG A 265 -39.47 -8.64 -12.77
N ALA A 266 -38.59 -8.54 -11.76
CA ALA A 266 -37.77 -9.67 -11.35
C ALA A 266 -38.63 -10.81 -10.75
N GLU A 267 -39.66 -10.46 -9.98
CA GLU A 267 -40.56 -11.42 -9.34
C GLU A 267 -41.53 -12.11 -10.31
N GLU A 268 -41.85 -11.47 -11.44
CA GLU A 268 -42.63 -12.09 -12.52
C GLU A 268 -41.89 -13.27 -13.17
N VAL A 269 -40.56 -13.21 -13.23
CA VAL A 269 -39.72 -14.22 -13.90
C VAL A 269 -39.36 -15.39 -12.98
N ALA A 270 -39.09 -15.11 -11.71
CA ALA A 270 -38.73 -16.13 -10.72
C ALA A 270 -39.27 -15.76 -9.34
N HIS A 271 -39.80 -16.75 -8.61
CA HIS A 271 -40.26 -16.52 -7.24
C HIS A 271 -39.05 -16.20 -6.35
N ARG A 272 -38.91 -14.91 -6.03
CA ARG A 272 -37.99 -14.33 -5.03
C ARG A 272 -36.49 -14.68 -5.19
N ASP A 273 -35.87 -14.21 -6.27
CA ASP A 273 -34.41 -14.23 -6.42
C ASP A 273 -33.73 -13.14 -5.57
N TYR A 274 -33.25 -13.52 -4.40
CA TYR A 274 -32.56 -12.62 -3.47
C TYR A 274 -31.27 -11.99 -4.04
N ASP A 275 -30.56 -12.66 -4.95
CA ASP A 275 -29.33 -12.10 -5.56
C ASP A 275 -29.68 -10.94 -6.49
N THR A 276 -30.73 -11.10 -7.29
CA THR A 276 -31.28 -10.04 -8.15
C THR A 276 -31.88 -8.91 -7.33
N LEU A 277 -32.65 -9.20 -6.28
CA LEU A 277 -33.23 -8.17 -5.40
C LEU A 277 -32.14 -7.30 -4.77
N GLU A 278 -31.07 -7.91 -4.26
CA GLU A 278 -29.93 -7.20 -3.68
C GLU A 278 -29.17 -6.35 -4.71
N ALA A 279 -29.03 -6.84 -5.94
CA ALA A 279 -28.39 -6.10 -7.01
C ALA A 279 -29.21 -4.86 -7.42
N VAL A 280 -30.53 -5.00 -7.53
CA VAL A 280 -31.46 -3.93 -7.87
C VAL A 280 -31.49 -2.85 -6.78
N THR A 281 -31.53 -3.23 -5.49
CA THR A 281 -31.55 -2.26 -4.38
C THR A 281 -30.21 -1.54 -4.21
N SER A 282 -29.08 -2.24 -4.34
CA SER A 282 -27.74 -1.64 -4.18
C SER A 282 -27.30 -0.74 -5.35
N GLY A 283 -27.85 -0.92 -6.55
CA GLY A 283 -27.52 -0.11 -7.73
C GLY A 283 -27.93 1.38 -7.60
N GLN A 284 -28.93 1.71 -6.78
CA GLN A 284 -29.46 3.08 -6.68
C GLN A 284 -28.69 4.02 -5.75
N GLU A 285 -28.00 3.49 -4.72
CA GLU A 285 -27.23 4.32 -3.78
C GLU A 285 -26.18 5.19 -4.47
N ARG A 286 -25.74 4.81 -5.68
CA ARG A 286 -24.80 5.59 -6.49
C ARG A 286 -25.46 6.49 -7.54
N ARG A 287 -26.64 6.13 -8.08
CA ARG A 287 -27.40 7.01 -9.00
C ARG A 287 -27.95 8.25 -8.29
N GLY A 288 -28.34 8.12 -7.01
CA GLY A 288 -28.72 9.26 -6.17
C GLY A 288 -27.56 10.20 -5.76
N LYS A 289 -26.31 9.91 -6.16
CA LYS A 289 -25.16 10.80 -5.93
C LYS A 289 -24.84 11.74 -7.08
N GLU A 290 -25.46 11.59 -8.25
CA GLU A 290 -25.51 12.70 -9.20
C GLU A 290 -26.59 13.67 -8.72
N PRO A 291 -26.23 14.85 -8.21
CA PRO A 291 -27.24 15.79 -7.79
C PRO A 291 -28.04 16.19 -9.03
N ALA A 292 -29.33 15.84 -9.06
CA ALA A 292 -30.29 16.71 -9.72
C ALA A 292 -30.00 18.11 -9.18
N ARG A 293 -29.71 19.06 -10.08
CA ARG A 293 -29.32 20.43 -9.74
C ARG A 293 -30.31 21.03 -8.73
N THR A 294 -30.04 20.92 -7.44
CA THR A 294 -30.76 21.64 -6.40
C THR A 294 -30.03 22.94 -6.11
N PRO A 295 -30.70 24.10 -6.14
CA PRO A 295 -30.11 25.34 -5.68
C PRO A 295 -29.72 25.21 -4.20
N LYS A 296 -28.56 25.77 -3.85
CA LYS A 296 -27.91 25.68 -2.55
C LYS A 296 -28.88 25.79 -1.36
N GLY A 297 -28.91 24.76 -0.51
CA GLY A 297 -29.35 24.89 0.88
C GLY A 297 -30.29 23.81 1.40
N CYS A 298 -29.78 22.60 1.68
CA CYS A 298 -30.25 21.78 2.81
C CYS A 298 -29.34 20.55 2.97
N LEU A 299 -28.37 20.65 3.87
CA LEU A 299 -27.62 19.51 4.40
C LEU A 299 -28.36 19.03 5.66
N ALA A 300 -28.99 17.86 5.61
CA ALA A 300 -29.31 17.10 6.81
C ALA A 300 -29.53 15.61 6.53
N LYS A 301 -28.60 14.80 7.06
CA LYS A 301 -28.79 13.45 7.64
C LYS A 301 -29.25 12.32 6.71
N THR A 302 -28.27 11.54 6.25
CA THR A 302 -28.44 10.10 5.93
C THR A 302 -27.25 9.31 6.52
N SER A 303 -27.31 9.07 7.84
CA SER A 303 -26.28 8.33 8.59
C SER A 303 -26.55 6.82 8.71
N SER A 304 -27.64 6.30 8.15
CA SER A 304 -28.14 4.96 8.53
C SER A 304 -27.89 3.83 7.51
N LEU A 305 -27.27 4.11 6.36
CA LEU A 305 -27.05 3.10 5.30
C LEU A 305 -25.63 2.49 5.28
N ARG A 306 -24.71 2.96 6.14
CA ARG A 306 -23.33 2.44 6.17
C ARG A 306 -23.17 1.01 6.72
N ALA A 307 -24.22 0.42 7.31
CA ALA A 307 -24.11 -0.88 7.97
C ALA A 307 -24.15 -2.09 7.01
N ILE A 308 -24.49 -1.91 5.73
CA ILE A 308 -24.71 -3.04 4.78
C ILE A 308 -23.50 -3.26 3.84
N ALA A 309 -22.49 -2.38 3.91
CA ALA A 309 -21.27 -2.48 3.10
C ALA A 309 -20.01 -2.91 3.89
N SER A 310 -20.20 -3.47 5.10
CA SER A 310 -19.11 -4.05 5.92
C SER A 310 -19.24 -5.57 5.95
#